data_AF-A0A2E5D6S4-F1
#
_entry.id   AF-A0A2E5D6S4-F1
#
_cell.length_a   1.000
_cell.length_b   1.000
_cell.length_c   1.000
_cell.angle_alpha   90.00
_cell.angle_beta   90.00
_cell.angle_gamma   90.00
#
_symmetry.space_group_name_H-M   'P 1'
#
loop_
_entity.id
_entity.type
_entity.pdbx_description
1 polymer ?
#
loop_
_entity_poly.entity_id
_entity_poly.type
_entity_poly.pdbx_seq_one_letter_code
_entity_poly.pdbx_strand_id
1 'polypeptide(L)'
;MIGSPRYHHLDALRATAMLLGIVMHGLLSFFANPYWPAQDLQQHEAYEFANQAIHGFRMPLFFLISGYFTTMLWRRKGLGALLLHRVKRILLPLVVGGIIIIPLVWVADSLGKNFQVGPKRTAGETTFWTALHEGNITQLTQELEQGADPNQTDRADQSALMVAVWYNQSECAKTLLEFGATPDQTDEGGHTALHGAAFLGRTEIAKLLLDKGAQVNARSWEKKTPLDSLRESWNTVEIISGMLNVTVDRREVLAGREQLEPILIASGATGKESTATLNELKDFYMILTMLPLTAHLWFLYYLLMLVAGFALAILTLKALGTPSLPAWLLRPPVALLALVPLTACAQYFMTQSFGPDTAMGILPWPPKLLYYAIFFGYGAVCFGRHEFEDQAGRWWPFLLVAAVPLGVYGIHLFQQVPVGEQRVVYSLCAALFAWVMILAFIGLFRSLFSRENKGVRFVSDASYWMYLAHLPLVMMLQALISRWNLPSSLKLTLLCVVTFAFLLLTYRYLVRYTLIGVMLNGRKLHPSKLPPPVPPASPGA
;
A
#
# COMPACT_ATOMS: atom_id res chain seq x y z
N MET A 1 -37.48 6.12 -23.06
CA MET A 1 -36.47 5.68 -22.06
C MET A 1 -36.44 6.69 -20.93
N ILE A 2 -37.13 6.44 -19.82
CA ILE A 2 -37.08 7.30 -18.64
C ILE A 2 -35.67 7.15 -18.06
N GLY A 3 -34.84 8.17 -18.26
CA GLY A 3 -33.45 8.16 -17.81
C GLY A 3 -33.41 8.12 -16.29
N SER A 4 -32.83 7.05 -15.73
CA SER A 4 -32.53 6.98 -14.30
C SER A 4 -31.78 8.23 -13.82
N PRO A 5 -32.04 8.75 -12.62
CA PRO A 5 -31.28 9.87 -12.08
C PRO A 5 -29.79 9.52 -12.02
N ARG A 6 -28.94 10.47 -12.44
CA ARG A 6 -27.50 10.32 -12.35
C ARG A 6 -27.05 10.73 -10.94
N TYR A 7 -26.31 9.85 -10.27
CA TYR A 7 -25.81 10.12 -8.92
C TYR A 7 -24.56 11.03 -8.96
N HIS A 8 -24.77 12.33 -9.20
CA HIS A 8 -23.70 13.33 -9.33
C HIS A 8 -22.74 13.35 -8.13
N HIS A 9 -23.29 13.26 -6.93
CA HIS A 9 -22.51 13.20 -5.69
C HIS A 9 -21.66 11.94 -5.57
N LEU A 10 -22.16 10.76 -5.98
CA LEU A 10 -21.37 9.51 -5.97
C LEU A 10 -20.31 9.48 -7.06
N ASP A 11 -20.58 10.06 -8.23
CA ASP A 11 -19.58 10.24 -9.30
C ASP A 11 -18.44 11.15 -8.82
N ALA A 12 -18.77 12.26 -8.14
CA ALA A 12 -17.79 13.18 -7.56
C ALA A 12 -17.00 12.51 -6.41
N LEU A 13 -17.69 11.77 -5.54
CA LEU A 13 -17.08 11.09 -4.40
C LEU A 13 -16.09 10.01 -4.83
N ARG A 14 -16.46 9.18 -5.81
CA ARG A 14 -15.55 8.20 -6.40
C ARG A 14 -14.32 8.88 -6.99
N ALA A 15 -14.51 9.99 -7.71
CA ALA A 15 -13.42 10.73 -8.30
C ALA A 15 -12.46 11.28 -7.22
N THR A 16 -13.00 11.87 -6.15
CA THR A 16 -12.21 12.34 -5.02
C THR A 16 -11.45 11.21 -4.34
N ALA A 17 -12.05 10.04 -4.12
CA ALA A 17 -11.35 8.88 -3.56
C ALA A 17 -10.11 8.48 -4.38
N MET A 18 -10.21 8.59 -5.71
CA MET A 18 -9.06 8.37 -6.60
C MET A 18 -8.05 9.51 -6.51
N LEU A 19 -8.50 10.77 -6.59
CA LEU A 19 -7.62 11.94 -6.58
C LEU A 19 -6.89 12.14 -5.24
N LEU A 20 -7.46 11.70 -4.11
CA LEU A 20 -6.78 11.62 -2.83
C LEU A 20 -5.55 10.70 -2.88
N GLY A 21 -5.50 9.73 -3.80
CA GLY A 21 -4.30 8.96 -4.05
C GLY A 21 -3.13 9.81 -4.58
N ILE A 22 -3.40 10.83 -5.39
CA ILE A 22 -2.35 11.75 -5.88
C ILE A 22 -1.78 12.56 -4.71
N VAL A 23 -2.66 13.07 -3.84
CA VAL A 23 -2.26 13.79 -2.62
C VAL A 23 -1.44 12.89 -1.71
N MET A 24 -1.91 11.66 -1.47
CA MET A 24 -1.23 10.66 -0.65
C MET A 24 0.19 10.38 -1.18
N HIS A 25 0.36 10.05 -2.47
CA HIS A 25 1.70 9.85 -3.03
C HIS A 25 2.55 11.14 -3.02
N GLY A 26 1.91 12.31 -3.13
CA GLY A 26 2.56 13.60 -2.99
C GLY A 26 3.12 13.85 -1.58
N LEU A 27 2.53 13.26 -0.53
CA LEU A 27 2.99 13.36 0.85
C LEU A 27 4.22 12.51 1.14
N LEU A 28 4.47 11.44 0.38
CA LEU A 28 5.48 10.41 0.70
C LEU A 28 6.93 10.91 0.75
N SER A 29 7.23 12.07 0.18
CA SER A 29 8.56 12.69 0.28
C SER A 29 8.73 13.62 1.50
N PHE A 30 7.63 13.98 2.17
CA PHE A 30 7.60 15.01 3.22
C PHE A 30 7.58 14.43 4.65
N PHE A 31 7.76 13.12 4.80
CA PHE A 31 8.02 12.46 6.07
C PHE A 31 9.03 11.34 5.82
N ALA A 32 9.64 10.81 6.89
CA ALA A 32 10.65 9.77 6.77
C ALA A 32 10.05 8.51 6.13
N ASN A 33 10.49 8.18 4.92
CA ASN A 33 10.06 6.99 4.20
C ASN A 33 11.21 6.44 3.32
N PRO A 34 12.04 5.52 3.87
CA PRO A 34 13.16 4.89 3.17
C PRO A 34 12.83 4.33 1.78
N TYR A 35 11.62 3.81 1.62
CA TYR A 35 11.19 3.09 0.42
C TYR A 35 10.80 4.03 -0.73
N TRP A 36 10.59 5.32 -0.44
CA TRP A 36 10.16 6.29 -1.45
C TRP A 36 11.38 6.94 -2.12
N PRO A 37 11.42 7.05 -3.46
CA PRO A 37 12.63 7.44 -4.18
C PRO A 37 13.08 8.87 -3.92
N ALA A 38 12.24 9.78 -3.44
CA ALA A 38 12.62 11.16 -3.18
C ALA A 38 12.27 11.55 -1.74
N GLN A 39 13.22 12.14 -1.02
CA GLN A 39 13.02 12.72 0.31
C GLN A 39 13.23 14.23 0.23
N ASP A 40 12.27 15.00 0.73
CA ASP A 40 12.32 16.46 0.75
C ASP A 40 13.18 16.97 1.92
N LEU A 41 13.83 18.12 1.76
CA LEU A 41 14.60 18.77 2.83
C LEU A 41 13.75 19.16 4.05
N GLN A 42 12.47 19.45 3.88
CA GLN A 42 11.57 19.91 4.94
C GLN A 42 10.50 18.86 5.23
N GLN A 43 10.81 17.93 6.12
CA GLN A 43 9.90 16.87 6.56
C GLN A 43 9.16 17.23 7.84
N HIS A 44 7.97 16.66 8.03
CA HIS A 44 7.17 16.87 9.23
C HIS A 44 6.21 15.69 9.50
N GLU A 45 6.11 15.23 10.74
CA GLU A 45 5.29 14.08 11.16
C GLU A 45 3.80 14.24 10.82
N ALA A 46 3.28 15.47 10.85
CA ALA A 46 1.90 15.75 10.41
C ALA A 46 1.58 15.25 8.99
N TYR A 47 2.57 15.15 8.10
CA TYR A 47 2.38 14.59 6.76
C TYR A 47 2.24 13.07 6.77
N GLU A 48 2.95 12.38 7.66
CA GLU A 48 2.76 10.94 7.90
C GLU A 48 1.36 10.68 8.44
N PHE A 49 0.92 11.46 9.44
CA PHE A 49 -0.42 11.38 9.98
C PHE A 49 -1.49 11.57 8.90
N ALA A 50 -1.36 12.61 8.07
CA ALA A 50 -2.27 12.88 6.96
C ALA A 50 -2.27 11.73 5.93
N ASN A 51 -1.09 11.17 5.64
CA ASN A 51 -0.93 10.05 4.73
C ASN A 51 -1.66 8.79 5.24
N GLN A 52 -1.45 8.43 6.50
CA GLN A 52 -2.12 7.30 7.16
C GLN A 52 -3.64 7.51 7.23
N ALA A 53 -4.10 8.71 7.60
CA ALA A 53 -5.51 9.04 7.65
C ALA A 53 -6.19 8.92 6.27
N ILE A 54 -5.56 9.42 5.21
CA ILE A 54 -6.07 9.29 3.83
C ILE A 54 -6.08 7.83 3.39
N HIS A 55 -5.00 7.10 3.67
CA HIS A 55 -4.84 5.68 3.32
C HIS A 55 -5.93 4.81 3.96
N GLY A 56 -6.25 5.04 5.23
CA GLY A 56 -7.18 4.21 6.01
C GLY A 56 -8.62 4.11 5.47
N PHE A 57 -9.12 5.13 4.75
CA PHE A 57 -10.51 5.13 4.25
C PHE A 57 -10.66 5.23 2.72
N ARG A 58 -9.67 5.78 1.99
CA ARG A 58 -9.85 6.11 0.55
C ARG A 58 -10.18 4.89 -0.32
N MET A 59 -9.50 3.77 -0.10
CA MET A 59 -9.69 2.55 -0.90
C MET A 59 -10.96 1.80 -0.50
N PRO A 60 -11.25 1.63 0.81
CA PRO A 60 -12.57 1.17 1.26
C PRO A 60 -13.74 1.93 0.65
N LEU A 61 -13.67 3.27 0.62
CA LEU A 61 -14.64 4.14 -0.02
C LEU A 61 -14.79 3.82 -1.51
N PHE A 62 -13.67 3.71 -2.24
CA PHE A 62 -13.67 3.36 -3.66
C PHE A 62 -14.35 2.01 -3.93
N PHE A 63 -14.03 0.97 -3.13
CA PHE A 63 -14.61 -0.36 -3.31
C PHE A 63 -16.09 -0.42 -2.96
N LEU A 64 -16.54 0.32 -1.94
CA LEU A 64 -17.96 0.44 -1.61
C LEU A 64 -18.76 1.05 -2.77
N ILE A 65 -18.31 2.18 -3.31
CA ILE A 65 -18.98 2.83 -4.44
C ILE A 65 -18.91 1.95 -5.70
N SER A 66 -17.82 1.19 -5.88
CA SER A 66 -17.68 0.24 -6.98
C SER A 66 -18.68 -0.92 -6.89
N GLY A 67 -18.95 -1.43 -5.69
CA GLY A 67 -20.02 -2.40 -5.43
C GLY A 67 -21.38 -1.85 -5.80
N TYR A 68 -21.69 -0.63 -5.33
CA TYR A 68 -22.94 0.07 -5.62
C TYR A 68 -23.20 0.21 -7.13
N PHE A 69 -22.22 0.70 -7.88
CA PHE A 69 -22.33 0.82 -9.34
C PHE A 69 -22.31 -0.52 -10.08
N THR A 70 -21.73 -1.57 -9.49
CA THR A 70 -21.77 -2.92 -10.08
C THR A 70 -23.18 -3.48 -10.04
N THR A 71 -23.88 -3.39 -8.90
CA THR A 71 -25.30 -3.77 -8.84
C THR A 71 -26.15 -2.93 -9.77
N MET A 72 -25.91 -1.61 -9.84
CA MET A 72 -26.60 -0.72 -10.78
C MET A 72 -26.46 -1.18 -12.23
N LEU A 73 -25.25 -1.51 -12.66
CA LEU A 73 -24.97 -1.94 -14.03
C LEU A 73 -25.57 -3.33 -14.31
N TRP A 74 -25.49 -4.24 -13.34
CA TRP A 74 -26.06 -5.58 -13.43
C TRP A 74 -27.58 -5.51 -13.62
N ARG A 75 -28.29 -4.73 -12.80
CA ARG A 75 -29.76 -4.57 -12.95
C ARG A 75 -30.17 -3.94 -14.28
N ARG A 76 -29.30 -3.14 -14.90
CA ARG A 76 -29.60 -2.47 -16.18
C ARG A 76 -29.28 -3.31 -17.42
N LYS A 77 -28.21 -4.10 -17.38
CA LYS A 77 -27.67 -4.77 -18.58
C LYS A 77 -27.59 -6.30 -18.47
N GLY A 78 -27.85 -6.86 -17.29
CA GLY A 78 -27.66 -8.28 -17.02
C GLY A 78 -26.21 -8.64 -16.72
N LEU A 79 -25.99 -9.89 -16.29
CA LEU A 79 -24.72 -10.37 -15.76
C LEU A 79 -23.62 -10.51 -16.83
N GLY A 80 -23.95 -11.10 -17.98
CA GLY A 80 -22.98 -11.27 -19.07
C GLY A 80 -22.47 -9.94 -19.63
N ALA A 81 -23.36 -8.97 -19.87
CA ALA A 81 -22.98 -7.64 -20.33
C ALA A 81 -22.17 -6.87 -19.27
N LEU A 82 -22.44 -7.08 -17.97
CA LEU A 82 -21.62 -6.53 -16.90
C LEU A 82 -20.20 -7.08 -16.95
N LEU A 83 -20.03 -8.40 -17.01
CA LEU A 83 -18.70 -9.01 -17.02
C LEU A 83 -17.89 -8.55 -18.23
N LEU A 84 -18.48 -8.56 -19.43
CA LEU A 84 -17.80 -8.08 -20.65
C LEU A 84 -17.43 -6.59 -20.55
N HIS A 85 -18.30 -5.77 -19.96
CA HIS A 85 -18.03 -4.35 -19.74
C HIS A 85 -16.88 -4.13 -18.75
N ARG A 86 -16.86 -4.89 -17.65
CA ARG A 86 -15.83 -4.80 -16.61
C ARG A 86 -14.46 -5.29 -17.10
N VAL A 87 -14.41 -6.41 -17.82
CA VAL A 87 -13.17 -6.89 -18.47
C VAL A 87 -12.60 -5.81 -19.39
N LYS A 88 -13.42 -5.24 -20.29
CA LYS A 88 -12.94 -4.20 -21.22
C LYS A 88 -12.46 -2.91 -20.53
N ARG A 89 -13.02 -2.56 -19.37
CA ARG A 89 -12.74 -1.28 -18.69
C ARG A 89 -11.74 -1.37 -17.53
N ILE A 90 -11.44 -2.58 -17.08
CA ILE A 90 -10.57 -2.82 -15.92
C ILE A 90 -9.34 -3.63 -16.33
N LEU A 91 -9.53 -4.79 -16.98
CA LEU A 91 -8.42 -5.66 -17.38
C LEU A 91 -7.54 -5.01 -18.45
N LEU A 92 -8.16 -4.37 -19.45
CA LEU A 92 -7.40 -3.75 -20.53
C LEU A 92 -6.53 -2.57 -20.04
N PRO A 93 -7.04 -1.61 -19.24
CA PRO A 93 -6.18 -0.59 -18.62
C PRO A 93 -5.14 -1.15 -17.65
N LEU A 94 -5.42 -2.27 -16.97
CA LEU A 94 -4.43 -2.94 -16.12
C LEU A 94 -3.24 -3.47 -16.96
N VAL A 95 -3.52 -4.14 -18.08
CA VAL A 95 -2.48 -4.66 -18.99
C VAL A 95 -1.69 -3.52 -19.64
N VAL A 96 -2.39 -2.52 -20.19
CA VAL A 96 -1.74 -1.36 -20.84
C VAL A 96 -0.93 -0.54 -19.83
N GLY A 97 -1.48 -0.32 -18.64
CA GLY A 97 -0.77 0.32 -17.53
C GLY A 97 0.47 -0.47 -17.11
N GLY A 98 0.37 -1.81 -17.07
CA GLY A 98 1.50 -2.69 -16.80
C GLY A 98 2.65 -2.56 -17.81
N ILE A 99 2.34 -2.42 -19.10
CA ILE A 99 3.36 -2.34 -20.16
C ILE A 99 3.99 -0.94 -20.24
N ILE A 100 3.24 0.12 -19.97
CA ILE A 100 3.69 1.50 -20.21
C ILE A 100 4.03 2.22 -18.90
N ILE A 101 3.09 2.23 -17.95
CA ILE A 101 3.18 3.06 -16.75
C ILE A 101 4.18 2.46 -15.77
N ILE A 102 4.20 1.13 -15.60
CA ILE A 102 5.09 0.49 -14.62
C ILE A 102 6.57 0.67 -14.97
N PRO A 103 7.02 0.48 -16.23
CA PRO A 103 8.40 0.81 -16.60
C PRO A 103 8.74 2.29 -16.35
N LEU A 104 7.80 3.21 -16.61
CA LEU A 104 8.00 4.64 -16.30
C LEU A 104 8.12 4.90 -14.79
N VAL A 105 7.39 4.16 -13.95
CA VAL A 105 7.54 4.22 -12.49
C VAL A 105 8.94 3.76 -12.09
N TRP A 106 9.46 2.67 -12.66
CA TRP A 106 10.83 2.20 -12.36
C TRP A 106 11.90 3.19 -12.80
N VAL A 107 11.72 3.81 -13.97
CA VAL A 107 12.62 4.89 -14.43
C VAL A 107 12.56 6.08 -13.48
N ALA A 108 11.36 6.51 -13.07
CA ALA A 108 11.18 7.61 -12.13
C ALA A 108 11.75 7.29 -10.74
N ASP A 109 11.63 6.05 -10.29
CA ASP A 109 12.21 5.54 -9.03
C ASP A 109 13.73 5.62 -9.07
N SER A 110 14.35 5.07 -10.13
CA SER A 110 15.80 5.10 -10.32
C SER A 110 16.33 6.54 -10.41
N LEU A 111 15.65 7.40 -11.18
CA LEU A 111 16.03 8.82 -11.27
C LEU A 111 15.88 9.51 -9.91
N GLY A 112 14.77 9.30 -9.21
CA GLY A 112 14.52 9.91 -7.89
C GLY A 112 15.58 9.53 -6.87
N LYS A 113 15.98 8.25 -6.83
CA LYS A 113 17.08 7.76 -5.99
C LYS A 113 18.40 8.50 -6.24
N ASN A 114 18.72 8.81 -7.50
CA ASN A 114 19.90 9.61 -7.85
C ASN A 114 19.82 11.07 -7.37
N PHE A 115 18.61 11.61 -7.18
CA PHE A 115 18.39 12.97 -6.70
C PHE A 115 18.23 13.07 -5.18
N GLN A 116 18.07 11.94 -4.46
CA GLN A 116 17.84 11.90 -3.00
C GLN A 116 18.82 12.79 -2.25
N VAL A 117 18.27 13.72 -1.49
CA VAL A 117 18.97 14.42 -0.42
C VAL A 117 18.35 13.92 0.86
N GLY A 118 18.94 12.87 1.45
CA GLY A 118 18.67 12.55 2.84
C GLY A 118 19.16 13.68 3.75
N PRO A 119 18.81 13.67 5.05
CA PRO A 119 19.45 14.57 6.00
C PRO A 119 20.96 14.54 5.78
N LYS A 120 21.58 15.72 5.67
CA LYS A 120 23.04 15.83 5.60
C LYS A 120 23.56 15.16 6.86
N ARG A 121 24.06 13.93 6.71
CA ARG A 121 24.92 13.29 7.68
C ARG A 121 25.97 14.31 8.10
N THR A 122 26.24 14.41 9.39
CA THR A 122 27.51 15.03 9.81
C THR A 122 28.62 14.28 9.07
N ALA A 123 29.74 14.94 8.75
CA ALA A 123 30.80 14.30 7.95
C ALA A 123 31.20 12.90 8.50
N GLY A 124 31.12 12.71 9.82
CA GLY A 124 31.35 11.45 10.55
C GLY A 124 30.36 10.30 10.26
N GLU A 125 29.07 10.59 10.07
CA GLU A 125 28.09 9.54 9.73
C GLU A 125 28.27 9.04 8.29
N THR A 126 28.81 9.86 7.37
CA THR A 126 29.05 9.38 6.00
C THR A 126 30.27 8.45 5.98
N THR A 127 31.30 8.80 6.76
CA THR A 127 32.54 8.02 6.87
C THR A 127 32.35 6.68 7.57
N PHE A 128 31.54 6.61 8.65
CA PHE A 128 31.25 5.35 9.35
C PHE A 128 30.66 4.27 8.43
N TRP A 129 29.64 4.62 7.65
CA TRP A 129 28.97 3.64 6.79
C TRP A 129 29.77 3.31 5.54
N THR A 130 30.54 4.25 4.97
CA THR A 130 31.51 3.89 3.92
C THR A 130 32.55 2.91 4.44
N ALA A 131 33.04 3.10 5.68
CA ALA A 131 33.98 2.18 6.29
C ALA A 131 33.38 0.77 6.45
N LEU A 132 32.10 0.67 6.86
CA LEU A 132 31.38 -0.60 6.91
C LEU A 132 31.15 -1.19 5.52
N HIS A 133 30.75 -0.44 4.50
CA HIS A 133 30.54 -1.04 3.17
C HIS A 133 31.86 -1.51 2.53
N GLU A 134 32.96 -0.81 2.80
CA GLU A 134 34.29 -1.14 2.26
C GLU A 134 35.05 -2.17 3.12
N GLY A 135 34.60 -2.44 4.35
CA GLY A 135 35.30 -3.30 5.31
C GLY A 135 36.57 -2.65 5.87
N ASN A 136 36.64 -1.31 5.88
CA ASN A 136 37.77 -0.55 6.39
C ASN A 136 37.71 -0.47 7.93
N ILE A 137 38.24 -1.50 8.59
CA ILE A 137 38.26 -1.63 10.05
C ILE A 137 38.93 -0.42 10.70
N THR A 138 40.07 0.06 10.17
CA THR A 138 40.81 1.19 10.76
C THR A 138 39.94 2.44 10.85
N GLN A 139 39.21 2.74 9.78
CA GLN A 139 38.32 3.90 9.76
C GLN A 139 37.09 3.66 10.64
N LEU A 140 36.51 2.46 10.63
CA LEU A 140 35.40 2.11 11.50
C LEU A 140 35.76 2.27 12.99
N THR A 141 36.91 1.74 13.42
CA THR A 141 37.40 1.89 14.79
C THR A 141 37.62 3.35 15.15
N GLN A 142 38.23 4.13 14.25
CA GLN A 142 38.46 5.55 14.47
C GLN A 142 37.14 6.32 14.70
N GLU A 143 36.09 6.03 13.93
CA GLU A 143 34.78 6.67 14.10
C GLU A 143 34.11 6.26 15.42
N LEU A 144 34.20 4.98 15.80
CA LEU A 144 33.69 4.47 17.07
C LEU A 144 34.42 5.11 18.28
N GLU A 145 35.74 5.25 18.20
CA GLU A 145 36.55 5.97 19.22
C GLU A 145 36.18 7.46 19.32
N GLN A 146 35.75 8.08 18.20
CA GLN A 146 35.25 9.45 18.17
C GLN A 146 33.81 9.58 18.68
N GLY A 147 33.19 8.48 19.12
CA GLY A 147 31.85 8.46 19.72
C GLY A 147 30.71 8.17 18.76
N ALA A 148 30.99 7.60 17.57
CA ALA A 148 29.93 7.06 16.73
C ALA A 148 29.16 5.96 17.48
N ASP A 149 27.83 6.01 17.42
CA ASP A 149 26.98 5.00 18.06
C ASP A 149 27.11 3.66 17.29
N PRO A 150 27.55 2.56 17.93
CA PRO A 150 27.62 1.25 17.28
C PRO A 150 26.25 0.62 16.98
N ASN A 151 25.16 1.16 17.55
CA ASN A 151 23.78 0.70 17.33
C ASN A 151 23.02 1.54 16.30
N GLN A 152 23.68 2.51 15.66
CA GLN A 152 23.05 3.34 14.63
C GLN A 152 22.55 2.47 13.45
N THR A 153 21.48 2.92 12.80
CA THR A 153 20.89 2.27 11.63
C THR A 153 21.16 3.04 10.34
N ASP A 154 21.22 2.33 9.22
CA ASP A 154 21.36 2.94 7.90
C ASP A 154 20.02 3.51 7.40
N ARG A 155 19.97 4.00 6.15
CA ARG A 155 18.72 4.53 5.59
C ARG A 155 17.64 3.48 5.39
N ALA A 156 17.96 2.20 5.43
CA ALA A 156 17.03 1.08 5.30
C ALA A 156 16.72 0.44 6.68
N ASP A 157 16.99 1.18 7.76
CA ASP A 157 16.85 0.74 9.15
C ASP A 157 17.60 -0.56 9.48
N GLN A 158 18.67 -0.85 8.73
CA GLN A 158 19.57 -1.97 9.02
C GLN A 158 20.56 -1.55 10.10
N SER A 159 20.74 -2.40 11.12
CA SER A 159 21.78 -2.18 12.13
C SER A 159 23.18 -2.33 11.52
N ALA A 160 24.17 -1.66 12.10
CA ALA A 160 25.57 -1.80 11.69
C ALA A 160 26.04 -3.27 11.68
N LEU A 161 25.59 -4.07 12.65
CA LEU A 161 25.86 -5.52 12.71
C LEU A 161 25.25 -6.27 11.54
N MET A 162 24.01 -5.96 11.16
CA MET A 162 23.36 -6.60 10.02
C MET A 162 24.08 -6.28 8.71
N VAL A 163 24.54 -5.04 8.53
CA VAL A 163 25.37 -4.67 7.36
C VAL A 163 26.68 -5.47 7.34
N ALA A 164 27.39 -5.59 8.47
CA ALA A 164 28.60 -6.42 8.54
C ALA A 164 28.33 -7.89 8.18
N VAL A 165 27.16 -8.43 8.51
CA VAL A 165 26.72 -9.77 8.11
C VAL A 165 26.54 -9.88 6.60
N TRP A 166 25.84 -8.93 5.97
CA TRP A 166 25.60 -8.90 4.52
C TRP A 166 26.92 -8.94 3.73
N TYR A 167 27.89 -8.12 4.13
CA TYR A 167 29.20 -8.02 3.47
C TYR A 167 30.24 -9.04 3.97
N ASN A 168 29.87 -9.95 4.87
CA ASN A 168 30.77 -10.96 5.46
C ASN A 168 32.02 -10.40 6.15
N GLN A 169 31.86 -9.34 6.92
CA GLN A 169 32.97 -8.63 7.57
C GLN A 169 33.08 -9.01 9.04
N SER A 170 33.70 -10.15 9.31
CA SER A 170 33.86 -10.67 10.68
C SER A 170 34.57 -9.71 11.63
N GLU A 171 35.63 -9.04 11.16
CA GLU A 171 36.38 -8.10 11.99
C GLU A 171 35.60 -6.81 12.29
N CYS A 172 34.81 -6.31 11.33
CA CYS A 172 33.92 -5.17 11.58
C CYS A 172 32.83 -5.56 12.59
N ALA A 173 32.21 -6.74 12.43
CA ALA A 173 31.22 -7.24 13.38
C ALA A 173 31.81 -7.41 14.79
N LYS A 174 33.04 -7.96 14.89
CA LYS A 174 33.77 -8.08 16.15
C LYS A 174 34.01 -6.72 16.79
N THR A 175 34.52 -5.75 16.04
CA THR A 175 34.78 -4.38 16.52
C THR A 175 33.50 -3.72 17.02
N LEU A 176 32.41 -3.80 16.25
CA LEU A 176 31.10 -3.26 16.67
C LEU A 176 30.64 -3.87 18.00
N LEU A 177 30.76 -5.20 18.16
CA LEU A 177 30.40 -5.89 19.39
C LEU A 177 31.32 -5.54 20.58
N GLU A 178 32.60 -5.24 20.33
CA GLU A 178 33.55 -4.77 21.36
C GLU A 178 33.20 -3.35 21.84
N PHE A 179 32.70 -2.49 20.94
CA PHE A 179 32.22 -1.15 21.27
C PHE A 179 30.78 -1.10 21.81
N GLY A 180 30.12 -2.25 21.98
CA GLY A 180 28.81 -2.34 22.63
C GLY A 180 27.60 -2.34 21.68
N ALA A 181 27.79 -2.76 20.43
CA ALA A 181 26.66 -3.06 19.54
C ALA A 181 25.78 -4.17 20.15
N THR A 182 24.46 -3.99 20.07
CA THR A 182 23.45 -4.90 20.62
C THR A 182 23.26 -6.09 19.67
N PRO A 183 23.65 -7.33 20.06
CA PRO A 183 23.57 -8.49 19.17
C PRO A 183 22.15 -8.82 18.70
N ASP A 184 21.15 -8.45 19.51
CA ASP A 184 19.73 -8.72 19.31
C ASP A 184 18.96 -7.53 18.73
N GLN A 185 19.64 -6.48 18.26
CA GLN A 185 18.94 -5.40 17.54
C GLN A 185 18.25 -5.97 16.29
N THR A 186 16.96 -5.69 16.16
CA THR A 186 16.12 -6.21 15.08
C THR A 186 15.92 -5.18 13.97
N ASP A 187 15.85 -5.67 12.72
CA ASP A 187 15.34 -4.89 11.60
C ASP A 187 13.81 -4.76 11.61
N GLU A 188 13.25 -4.09 10.60
CA GLU A 188 11.79 -3.98 10.38
C GLU A 188 11.08 -5.34 10.24
N GLY A 189 11.76 -6.46 9.99
CA GLY A 189 11.14 -7.78 9.95
C GLY A 189 11.19 -8.52 11.29
N GLY A 190 11.78 -7.92 12.32
CA GLY A 190 12.12 -8.59 13.57
C GLY A 190 13.34 -9.52 13.45
N HIS A 191 14.13 -9.43 12.38
CA HIS A 191 15.32 -10.26 12.19
C HIS A 191 16.52 -9.64 12.90
N THR A 192 17.24 -10.46 13.66
CA THR A 192 18.52 -10.09 14.30
C THR A 192 19.70 -10.41 13.39
N ALA A 193 20.88 -9.88 13.70
CA ALA A 193 22.11 -10.22 12.96
C ALA A 193 22.37 -11.75 12.91
N LEU A 194 21.93 -12.51 13.93
CA LEU A 194 22.05 -13.97 13.96
C LEU A 194 21.14 -14.64 12.92
N HIS A 195 19.96 -14.09 12.62
CA HIS A 195 19.12 -14.56 11.52
C HIS A 195 19.83 -14.36 10.18
N GLY A 196 20.41 -13.18 9.94
CA GLY A 196 21.17 -12.89 8.73
C GLY A 196 22.39 -13.80 8.57
N ALA A 197 23.13 -14.03 9.66
CA ALA A 197 24.31 -14.88 9.66
C ALA A 197 23.94 -16.34 9.34
N ALA A 198 22.83 -16.83 9.89
CA ALA A 198 22.25 -18.13 9.52
C ALA A 198 21.78 -18.16 8.06
N PHE A 199 21.05 -17.15 7.62
CA PHE A 199 20.56 -17.02 6.24
C PHE A 199 21.71 -17.04 5.21
N LEU A 200 22.84 -16.42 5.49
CA LEU A 200 23.99 -16.38 4.57
C LEU A 200 25.07 -17.42 4.86
N GLY A 201 24.91 -18.25 5.90
CA GLY A 201 25.96 -19.18 6.31
C GLY A 201 27.25 -18.49 6.78
N ARG A 202 27.17 -17.31 7.41
CA ARG A 202 28.34 -16.58 7.94
C ARG A 202 28.74 -17.13 9.30
N THR A 203 29.30 -18.33 9.32
CA THR A 203 29.59 -19.10 10.54
C THR A 203 30.44 -18.34 11.56
N GLU A 204 31.49 -17.63 11.11
CA GLU A 204 32.37 -16.89 12.01
C GLU A 204 31.66 -15.71 12.69
N ILE A 205 30.81 -14.98 11.96
CA ILE A 205 30.01 -13.89 12.54
C ILE A 205 28.96 -14.46 13.50
N ALA A 206 28.32 -15.58 13.15
CA ALA A 206 27.35 -16.22 14.01
C ALA A 206 27.97 -16.66 15.36
N LYS A 207 29.19 -17.21 15.35
CA LYS A 207 29.93 -17.54 16.58
C LYS A 207 30.18 -16.30 17.42
N LEU A 208 30.68 -15.21 16.82
CA LEU A 208 30.91 -13.94 17.52
C LEU A 208 29.63 -13.40 18.19
N LEU A 209 28.50 -13.48 17.48
CA LEU A 209 27.20 -13.05 18.02
C LEU A 209 26.77 -13.91 19.22
N LEU A 210 26.90 -15.24 19.12
CA LEU A 210 26.57 -16.16 20.21
C LEU A 210 27.48 -15.96 21.42
N ASP A 211 28.77 -15.77 21.21
CA ASP A 211 29.76 -15.48 22.26
C ASP A 211 29.44 -14.17 23.00
N LYS A 212 28.80 -13.22 22.30
CA LYS A 212 28.33 -11.94 22.86
C LYS A 212 26.90 -11.99 23.39
N GLY A 213 26.32 -13.18 23.51
CA GLY A 213 25.03 -13.40 24.16
C GLY A 213 23.80 -13.19 23.27
N ALA A 214 23.95 -13.26 21.93
CA ALA A 214 22.80 -13.21 21.04
C ALA A 214 21.78 -14.32 21.35
N GLN A 215 20.50 -13.97 21.31
CA GLN A 215 19.41 -14.91 21.56
C GLN A 215 19.31 -15.94 20.43
N VAL A 216 19.79 -17.16 20.70
CA VAL A 216 19.77 -18.29 19.76
C VAL A 216 18.37 -18.63 19.21
N ASN A 217 17.33 -18.38 20.01
CA ASN A 217 15.92 -18.63 19.68
C ASN A 217 15.13 -17.33 19.46
N ALA A 218 15.81 -16.22 19.13
CA ALA A 218 15.14 -14.98 18.74
C ALA A 218 14.12 -15.27 17.63
N ARG A 219 12.99 -14.56 17.63
CA ARG A 219 11.90 -14.79 16.68
C ARG A 219 11.64 -13.54 15.85
N SER A 220 11.70 -13.68 14.54
CA SER A 220 11.19 -12.67 13.62
C SER A 220 9.68 -12.52 13.75
N TRP A 221 9.09 -11.52 13.08
CA TRP A 221 7.64 -11.32 13.07
C TRP A 221 6.89 -12.50 12.41
N GLU A 222 7.58 -13.23 11.53
CA GLU A 222 7.08 -14.49 10.94
C GLU A 222 7.24 -15.69 11.88
N LYS A 223 7.74 -15.48 13.11
CA LYS A 223 8.08 -16.50 14.10
C LYS A 223 9.19 -17.46 13.64
N LYS A 224 10.01 -17.05 12.67
CA LYS A 224 11.20 -17.79 12.25
C LYS A 224 12.31 -17.57 13.27
N THR A 225 13.07 -18.61 13.55
CA THR A 225 14.30 -18.57 14.36
C THR A 225 15.53 -18.53 13.47
N PRO A 226 16.72 -18.19 13.99
CA PRO A 226 17.98 -18.33 13.23
C PRO A 226 18.18 -19.75 12.67
N LEU A 227 17.77 -20.79 13.41
CA LEU A 227 17.81 -22.17 12.92
C LEU A 227 16.87 -22.39 11.71
N ASP A 228 15.71 -21.74 11.67
CA ASP A 228 14.83 -21.77 10.51
C ASP A 228 15.44 -21.03 9.31
N SER A 229 16.17 -19.93 9.54
CA SER A 229 16.85 -19.16 8.49
C SER A 229 17.92 -19.97 7.73
N LEU A 230 18.53 -20.99 8.36
CA LEU A 230 19.44 -21.93 7.68
C LEU A 230 18.73 -22.71 6.56
N ARG A 231 17.44 -22.95 6.71
CA ARG A 231 16.61 -23.82 5.84
C ARG A 231 15.95 -23.06 4.70
N GLU A 232 16.17 -21.75 4.60
CA GLU A 232 15.63 -20.92 3.53
C GLU A 232 16.17 -21.36 2.16
N SER A 233 15.33 -21.32 1.13
CA SER A 233 15.71 -21.79 -0.20
C SER A 233 16.84 -20.94 -0.81
N TRP A 234 17.69 -21.54 -1.66
CA TRP A 234 18.73 -20.81 -2.39
C TRP A 234 18.14 -19.68 -3.24
N ASN A 235 16.98 -19.90 -3.86
CA ASN A 235 16.32 -18.87 -4.66
C ASN A 235 15.96 -17.64 -3.82
N THR A 236 15.54 -17.84 -2.56
CA THR A 236 15.29 -16.73 -1.62
C THR A 236 16.56 -15.94 -1.34
N VAL A 237 17.69 -16.64 -1.11
CA VAL A 237 19.00 -16.02 -0.90
C VAL A 237 19.40 -15.18 -2.11
N GLU A 238 19.34 -15.76 -3.30
CA GLU A 238 19.74 -15.12 -4.55
C GLU A 238 18.92 -13.85 -4.85
N ILE A 239 17.60 -13.90 -4.60
CA ILE A 239 16.72 -12.74 -4.78
C ILE A 239 17.09 -11.64 -3.78
N ILE A 240 17.21 -11.97 -2.49
CA ILE A 240 17.46 -10.97 -1.44
C ILE A 240 18.86 -10.37 -1.61
N SER A 241 19.88 -11.19 -1.86
CA SER A 241 21.24 -10.71 -2.13
C SER A 241 21.30 -9.83 -3.38
N GLY A 242 20.54 -10.19 -4.43
CA GLY A 242 20.40 -9.38 -5.63
C GLY A 242 19.74 -8.03 -5.38
N MET A 243 18.71 -7.97 -4.52
CA MET A 243 18.08 -6.70 -4.11
C MET A 243 19.04 -5.80 -3.33
N LEU A 244 19.90 -6.38 -2.50
CA LEU A 244 20.89 -5.67 -1.69
C LEU A 244 22.21 -5.40 -2.41
N ASN A 245 22.34 -5.84 -3.67
CA ASN A 245 23.57 -5.77 -4.46
C ASN A 245 24.78 -6.42 -3.76
N VAL A 246 24.53 -7.51 -3.03
CA VAL A 246 25.55 -8.31 -2.33
C VAL A 246 25.84 -9.56 -3.17
N THR A 247 27.10 -9.78 -3.49
CA THR A 247 27.54 -11.00 -4.18
C THR A 247 27.70 -12.14 -3.19
N VAL A 248 26.98 -13.24 -3.41
CA VAL A 248 27.03 -14.44 -2.56
C VAL A 248 27.30 -15.69 -3.40
N ASP A 249 28.25 -16.52 -2.95
CA ASP A 249 28.54 -17.80 -3.60
C ASP A 249 27.67 -18.92 -3.01
N ARG A 250 27.04 -19.70 -3.89
CA ARG A 250 26.13 -20.79 -3.48
C ARG A 250 26.79 -21.86 -2.63
N ARG A 251 28.01 -22.25 -2.99
CA ARG A 251 28.72 -23.32 -2.29
C ARG A 251 29.16 -22.84 -0.91
N GLU A 252 29.65 -21.60 -0.81
CA GLU A 252 30.05 -21.01 0.47
C GLU A 252 28.88 -20.87 1.43
N VAL A 253 27.73 -20.34 0.98
CA VAL A 253 26.55 -20.18 1.82
C VAL A 253 26.05 -21.53 2.33
N LEU A 254 25.95 -22.54 1.46
CA LEU A 254 25.47 -23.87 1.85
C LEU A 254 26.45 -24.57 2.80
N ALA A 255 27.75 -24.51 2.55
CA ALA A 255 28.77 -25.08 3.43
C ALA A 255 28.79 -24.38 4.80
N GLY A 256 28.67 -23.06 4.82
CA GLY A 256 28.59 -22.28 6.05
C GLY A 256 27.35 -22.62 6.87
N ARG A 257 26.19 -22.78 6.21
CA ARG A 257 24.95 -23.25 6.87
C ARG A 257 25.09 -24.64 7.47
N GLU A 258 25.70 -25.57 6.75
CA GLU A 258 25.96 -26.94 7.23
C GLU A 258 26.87 -26.95 8.48
N GLN A 259 27.87 -26.06 8.51
CA GLN A 259 28.74 -25.90 9.69
C GLN A 259 28.04 -25.21 10.86
N LEU A 260 27.14 -24.27 10.58
CA LEU A 260 26.46 -23.46 11.60
C LEU A 260 25.30 -24.19 12.28
N GLU A 261 24.62 -25.10 11.58
CA GLU A 261 23.51 -25.89 12.14
C GLU A 261 23.85 -26.60 13.47
N PRO A 262 24.92 -27.40 13.58
CA PRO A 262 25.27 -28.05 14.84
C PRO A 262 25.65 -27.06 15.94
N ILE A 263 26.22 -25.90 15.59
CA ILE A 263 26.59 -24.85 16.55
C ILE A 263 25.34 -24.22 17.17
N LEU A 264 24.32 -23.90 16.36
CA LEU A 264 23.06 -23.37 16.85
C LEU A 264 22.33 -24.38 17.75
N ILE A 265 22.30 -25.66 17.34
CA ILE A 265 21.68 -26.73 18.14
C ILE A 265 22.41 -26.88 19.48
N ALA A 266 23.75 -26.91 19.48
CA ALA A 266 24.56 -26.96 20.69
C ALA A 266 24.35 -25.74 21.61
N SER A 267 24.05 -24.58 21.01
CA SER A 267 23.74 -23.34 21.73
C SER A 267 22.29 -23.27 22.25
N GLY A 268 21.49 -24.33 22.04
CA GLY A 268 20.12 -24.44 22.56
C GLY A 268 19.01 -24.09 21.55
N ALA A 269 19.29 -24.10 20.25
CA ALA A 269 18.27 -23.90 19.22
C ALA A 269 17.25 -25.05 19.20
N THR A 270 15.97 -24.73 19.35
CA THR A 270 14.89 -25.73 19.28
C THR A 270 14.24 -25.72 17.90
N GLY A 271 14.55 -26.70 17.06
CA GLY A 271 13.93 -26.84 15.74
C GLY A 271 12.61 -27.60 15.79
N LYS A 272 11.57 -27.10 15.09
CA LYS A 272 10.52 -27.99 14.59
C LYS A 272 11.02 -28.64 13.30
N GLU A 273 10.85 -29.95 13.15
CA GLU A 273 10.95 -30.59 11.83
C GLU A 273 9.93 -29.95 10.91
N SER A 274 10.40 -29.27 9.88
CA SER A 274 9.55 -28.53 8.95
C SER A 274 9.37 -29.36 7.69
N THR A 275 8.12 -29.66 7.34
CA THR A 275 7.75 -30.31 6.08
C THR A 275 8.09 -29.39 4.91
N ALA A 276 9.26 -29.63 4.30
CA ALA A 276 9.84 -28.79 3.24
C ALA A 276 8.87 -28.48 2.08
N THR A 277 8.02 -29.44 1.70
CA THR A 277 7.10 -29.30 0.56
C THR A 277 5.94 -28.31 0.78
N LEU A 278 5.42 -28.21 2.01
CA LEU A 278 4.37 -27.22 2.34
C LEU A 278 4.95 -25.82 2.46
N ASN A 279 6.21 -25.70 2.91
CA ASN A 279 6.91 -24.42 2.97
C ASN A 279 7.27 -23.93 1.57
N GLU A 280 7.79 -24.76 0.68
CA GLU A 280 8.08 -24.35 -0.70
C GLU A 280 6.85 -23.79 -1.42
N LEU A 281 5.68 -24.41 -1.26
CA LEU A 281 4.43 -23.89 -1.80
C LEU A 281 3.97 -22.60 -1.13
N LYS A 282 4.12 -22.51 0.20
CA LYS A 282 3.79 -21.32 0.97
C LYS A 282 4.71 -20.15 0.62
N ASP A 283 6.00 -20.40 0.46
CA ASP A 283 7.04 -19.43 0.12
C ASP A 283 6.89 -18.98 -1.33
N PHE A 284 6.59 -19.92 -2.25
CA PHE A 284 6.24 -19.57 -3.63
C PHE A 284 4.96 -18.73 -3.69
N TYR A 285 3.92 -19.10 -2.95
CA TYR A 285 2.70 -18.29 -2.81
C TYR A 285 3.03 -16.91 -2.22
N MET A 286 3.87 -16.84 -1.20
CA MET A 286 4.28 -15.60 -0.54
C MET A 286 5.03 -14.70 -1.52
N ILE A 287 5.99 -15.23 -2.29
CA ILE A 287 6.69 -14.51 -3.36
C ILE A 287 5.68 -13.96 -4.37
N LEU A 288 4.73 -14.77 -4.84
CA LEU A 288 3.69 -14.32 -5.76
C LEU A 288 2.77 -13.25 -5.17
N THR A 289 2.54 -13.25 -3.86
CA THR A 289 1.77 -12.21 -3.15
C THR A 289 2.56 -10.95 -2.82
N MET A 290 3.90 -10.99 -2.87
CA MET A 290 4.78 -9.86 -2.52
C MET A 290 5.45 -9.23 -3.74
N LEU A 291 5.57 -9.93 -4.87
CA LEU A 291 6.20 -9.41 -6.09
C LEU A 291 5.43 -8.18 -6.63
N PRO A 292 6.01 -6.97 -6.66
CA PRO A 292 5.34 -5.70 -6.94
C PRO A 292 4.95 -5.47 -8.41
N LEU A 293 4.51 -6.51 -9.12
CA LEU A 293 4.25 -6.46 -10.56
C LEU A 293 3.14 -5.48 -10.93
N THR A 294 2.16 -5.25 -10.04
CA THR A 294 1.03 -4.36 -10.32
C THR A 294 1.18 -2.95 -9.73
N ALA A 295 2.20 -2.70 -8.91
CA ALA A 295 2.46 -1.41 -8.26
C ALA A 295 1.16 -0.74 -7.74
N HIS A 296 0.91 0.54 -8.04
CA HIS A 296 -0.30 1.26 -7.65
C HIS A 296 -1.58 0.86 -8.41
N LEU A 297 -1.50 -0.08 -9.36
CA LEU A 297 -2.63 -0.60 -10.16
C LEU A 297 -3.30 -1.82 -9.54
N TRP A 298 -2.80 -2.33 -8.40
CA TRP A 298 -3.32 -3.51 -7.69
C TRP A 298 -4.85 -3.49 -7.49
N PHE A 299 -5.43 -2.32 -7.25
CA PHE A 299 -6.86 -2.17 -6.99
C PHE A 299 -7.75 -2.60 -8.15
N LEU A 300 -7.26 -2.52 -9.40
CA LEU A 300 -7.97 -2.97 -10.60
C LEU A 300 -8.09 -4.49 -10.60
N TYR A 301 -7.01 -5.19 -10.24
CA TYR A 301 -6.99 -6.64 -10.11
C TYR A 301 -7.96 -7.09 -9.01
N TYR A 302 -7.92 -6.47 -7.83
CA TYR A 302 -8.87 -6.76 -6.75
C TYR A 302 -10.32 -6.49 -7.19
N LEU A 303 -10.56 -5.40 -7.92
CA LEU A 303 -11.89 -5.09 -8.44
C LEU A 303 -12.39 -6.16 -9.43
N LEU A 304 -11.52 -6.73 -10.27
CA LEU A 304 -11.89 -7.86 -11.14
C LEU A 304 -12.30 -9.08 -10.32
N MET A 305 -11.52 -9.43 -9.28
CA MET A 305 -11.81 -10.56 -8.40
C MET A 305 -13.13 -10.36 -7.64
N LEU A 306 -13.39 -9.15 -7.14
CA LEU A 306 -14.64 -8.83 -6.45
C LEU A 306 -15.85 -8.86 -7.41
N VAL A 307 -15.69 -8.41 -8.65
CA VAL A 307 -16.75 -8.52 -9.67
C VAL A 307 -17.01 -9.98 -10.04
N ALA A 308 -15.98 -10.82 -10.14
CA ALA A 308 -16.14 -12.26 -10.36
C ALA A 308 -16.83 -12.93 -9.17
N GLY A 309 -16.42 -12.62 -7.94
CA GLY A 309 -17.07 -13.07 -6.71
C GLY A 309 -18.53 -12.62 -6.61
N PHE A 310 -18.84 -11.39 -7.01
CA PHE A 310 -20.21 -10.90 -7.12
C PHE A 310 -21.02 -11.71 -8.14
N ALA A 311 -20.46 -12.01 -9.31
CA ALA A 311 -21.15 -12.82 -10.31
C ALA A 311 -21.44 -14.22 -9.80
N LEU A 312 -20.47 -14.86 -9.13
CA LEU A 312 -20.66 -16.16 -8.48
C LEU A 312 -21.75 -16.09 -7.41
N ALA A 313 -21.73 -15.07 -6.56
CA ALA A 313 -22.75 -14.86 -5.52
C ALA A 313 -24.16 -14.69 -6.11
N ILE A 314 -24.31 -13.98 -7.23
CA ILE A 314 -25.61 -13.87 -7.90
C ILE A 314 -26.07 -15.21 -8.48
N LEU A 315 -25.16 -16.01 -9.02
CA LEU A 315 -25.48 -17.35 -9.54
C LEU A 315 -25.89 -18.30 -8.41
N THR A 316 -25.18 -18.29 -7.28
CA THR A 316 -25.53 -19.11 -6.12
C THR A 316 -26.84 -18.68 -5.47
N LEU A 317 -27.09 -17.37 -5.35
CA LEU A 317 -28.37 -16.85 -4.84
C LEU A 317 -29.56 -17.18 -5.75
N LYS A 318 -29.34 -17.26 -7.07
CA LYS A 318 -30.37 -17.76 -7.99
C LYS A 318 -30.63 -19.26 -7.81
N ALA A 319 -29.61 -20.04 -7.49
CA ALA A 319 -29.72 -21.49 -7.30
C ALA A 319 -30.33 -21.88 -5.94
N LEU A 320 -30.00 -21.14 -4.88
CA LEU A 320 -30.40 -21.43 -3.49
C LEU A 320 -31.65 -20.64 -3.03
N GLY A 321 -32.13 -19.71 -3.87
CA GLY A 321 -33.16 -18.75 -3.51
C GLY A 321 -32.59 -17.51 -2.80
N THR A 322 -33.23 -16.35 -3.00
CA THR A 322 -32.76 -15.09 -2.42
C THR A 322 -33.22 -14.98 -0.95
N PRO A 323 -32.30 -14.98 0.04
CA PRO A 323 -32.69 -14.65 1.40
C PRO A 323 -33.10 -13.18 1.45
N SER A 324 -34.23 -12.89 2.08
CA SER A 324 -34.68 -11.52 2.35
C SER A 324 -33.85 -10.94 3.47
N LEU A 325 -32.83 -10.14 3.14
CA LEU A 325 -32.11 -9.37 4.16
C LEU A 325 -33.04 -8.29 4.74
N PRO A 326 -33.32 -8.31 6.06
CA PRO A 326 -34.16 -7.31 6.70
C PRO A 326 -33.61 -5.90 6.47
N ALA A 327 -34.47 -4.98 6.07
CA ALA A 327 -34.06 -3.63 5.69
C ALA A 327 -33.39 -2.86 6.85
N TRP A 328 -33.77 -3.15 8.09
CA TRP A 328 -33.20 -2.53 9.28
C TRP A 328 -31.71 -2.86 9.50
N LEU A 329 -31.25 -4.04 9.08
CA LEU A 329 -29.85 -4.48 9.24
C LEU A 329 -28.87 -3.68 8.36
N LEU A 330 -29.39 -3.06 7.29
CA LEU A 330 -28.57 -2.30 6.34
C LEU A 330 -28.50 -0.81 6.68
N ARG A 331 -29.31 -0.33 7.63
CA ARG A 331 -29.37 1.08 8.03
C ARG A 331 -28.18 1.42 8.95
N PRO A 332 -27.34 2.40 8.62
CA PRO A 332 -26.44 3.00 9.60
C PRO A 332 -27.26 3.70 10.70
N PRO A 333 -26.94 3.54 12.00
CA PRO A 333 -25.72 2.93 12.56
C PRO A 333 -25.80 1.41 12.79
N VAL A 334 -26.98 0.79 12.69
CA VAL A 334 -27.17 -0.64 13.00
C VAL A 334 -26.29 -1.55 12.15
N ALA A 335 -26.14 -1.22 10.86
CA ALA A 335 -25.23 -1.92 9.96
C ALA A 335 -23.78 -1.94 10.48
N LEU A 336 -23.33 -0.86 11.14
CA LEU A 336 -21.96 -0.75 11.66
C LEU A 336 -21.70 -1.74 12.80
N LEU A 337 -22.72 -2.15 13.56
CA LEU A 337 -22.57 -3.14 14.63
C LEU A 337 -22.09 -4.50 14.10
N ALA A 338 -22.46 -4.86 12.86
CA ALA A 338 -21.99 -6.07 12.19
C ALA A 338 -20.75 -5.80 11.32
N LEU A 339 -20.74 -4.69 10.60
CA LEU A 339 -19.68 -4.38 9.63
C LEU A 339 -18.35 -4.05 10.29
N VAL A 340 -18.34 -3.31 11.41
CA VAL A 340 -17.09 -2.91 12.08
C VAL A 340 -16.34 -4.12 12.64
N PRO A 341 -16.94 -5.04 13.43
CA PRO A 341 -16.24 -6.23 13.89
C PRO A 341 -15.77 -7.14 12.76
N LEU A 342 -16.58 -7.31 11.70
CA LEU A 342 -16.22 -8.10 10.54
C LEU A 342 -15.02 -7.50 9.79
N THR A 343 -15.01 -6.17 9.64
CA THR A 343 -13.91 -5.43 9.02
C THR A 343 -12.66 -5.49 9.89
N ALA A 344 -12.80 -5.36 11.21
CA ALA A 344 -11.72 -5.46 12.18
C ALA A 344 -11.09 -6.86 12.20
N CYS A 345 -11.86 -7.93 12.01
CA CYS A 345 -11.33 -9.27 11.87
C CYS A 345 -10.40 -9.41 10.66
N ALA A 346 -10.79 -8.84 9.51
CA ALA A 346 -9.92 -8.81 8.34
C ALA A 346 -8.69 -7.89 8.56
N GLN A 347 -8.88 -6.74 9.22
CA GLN A 347 -7.82 -5.81 9.59
C GLN A 347 -6.81 -6.42 10.57
N TYR A 348 -7.25 -7.31 11.46
CA TYR A 348 -6.38 -7.94 12.45
C TYR A 348 -5.19 -8.62 11.81
N PHE A 349 -5.35 -9.20 10.62
CA PHE A 349 -4.25 -9.86 9.92
C PHE A 349 -3.34 -8.89 9.16
N MET A 350 -3.72 -7.62 9.03
CA MET A 350 -3.02 -6.56 8.28
C MET A 350 -2.34 -5.57 9.24
N THR A 351 -1.02 -5.47 9.18
CA THR A 351 -0.20 -4.74 10.18
C THR A 351 0.77 -3.74 9.57
N GLN A 352 0.75 -3.53 8.26
CA GLN A 352 1.75 -2.69 7.58
C GLN A 352 1.36 -1.21 7.52
N SER A 353 0.10 -0.88 7.77
CA SER A 353 -0.41 0.49 7.67
C SER A 353 -1.66 0.69 8.52
N PHE A 354 -1.99 1.93 8.87
CA PHE A 354 -3.28 2.25 9.49
C PHE A 354 -4.41 2.04 8.47
N GLY A 355 -5.10 0.90 8.61
CA GLY A 355 -6.07 0.43 7.63
C GLY A 355 -5.50 -0.65 6.70
N PRO A 356 -6.03 -0.84 5.49
CA PRO A 356 -5.68 -2.00 4.69
C PRO A 356 -4.26 -1.92 4.12
N ASP A 357 -3.49 -3.01 4.24
CA ASP A 357 -2.14 -3.08 3.68
C ASP A 357 -2.14 -2.83 2.15
N THR A 358 -1.06 -2.28 1.62
CA THR A 358 -0.85 -2.12 0.17
C THR A 358 -0.58 -3.48 -0.47
N ALA A 359 -1.23 -3.80 -1.60
CA ALA A 359 -1.01 -5.04 -2.32
C ALA A 359 0.05 -4.81 -3.39
N MET A 360 1.16 -5.54 -3.30
CA MET A 360 2.24 -5.50 -4.28
C MET A 360 2.14 -6.69 -5.25
N GLY A 361 1.74 -7.86 -4.74
CA GLY A 361 1.68 -9.14 -5.47
C GLY A 361 0.74 -9.28 -6.66
N ILE A 362 0.97 -10.36 -7.40
CA ILE A 362 0.13 -10.88 -8.49
C ILE A 362 -1.09 -11.63 -7.94
N LEU A 363 -0.93 -12.31 -6.80
CA LEU A 363 -1.97 -13.13 -6.19
C LEU A 363 -2.64 -12.38 -5.02
N PRO A 364 -3.97 -12.49 -4.82
CA PRO A 364 -4.65 -11.70 -3.80
C PRO A 364 -4.43 -12.34 -2.44
N TRP A 365 -4.06 -11.51 -1.46
CA TRP A 365 -3.92 -11.96 -0.09
C TRP A 365 -5.31 -12.07 0.56
N PRO A 366 -5.70 -13.22 1.15
CA PRO A 366 -7.09 -13.46 1.56
C PRO A 366 -7.67 -12.45 2.56
N PRO A 367 -6.96 -12.02 3.63
CA PRO A 367 -7.50 -11.03 4.57
C PRO A 367 -7.83 -9.69 3.89
N LYS A 368 -6.98 -9.25 2.96
CA LYS A 368 -7.17 -8.02 2.21
C LYS A 368 -8.32 -8.11 1.21
N LEU A 369 -8.43 -9.24 0.51
CA LEU A 369 -9.55 -9.50 -0.38
C LEU A 369 -10.87 -9.51 0.40
N LEU A 370 -10.89 -10.16 1.58
CA LEU A 370 -12.03 -10.15 2.49
C LEU A 370 -12.36 -8.73 2.96
N TYR A 371 -11.37 -7.96 3.38
CA TYR A 371 -11.54 -6.57 3.81
C TYR A 371 -12.29 -5.75 2.75
N TYR A 372 -11.80 -5.74 1.50
CA TYR A 372 -12.46 -5.01 0.42
C TYR A 372 -13.78 -5.64 -0.04
N ALA A 373 -13.95 -6.96 0.10
CA ALA A 373 -15.20 -7.64 -0.18
C ALA A 373 -16.34 -7.19 0.75
N ILE A 374 -16.04 -6.87 2.01
CA ILE A 374 -17.04 -6.35 2.95
C ILE A 374 -17.59 -5.00 2.47
N PHE A 375 -16.71 -4.05 2.14
CA PHE A 375 -17.11 -2.74 1.62
C PHE A 375 -17.85 -2.85 0.29
N PHE A 376 -17.29 -3.63 -0.65
CA PHE A 376 -17.89 -3.85 -1.96
C PHE A 376 -19.26 -4.52 -1.85
N GLY A 377 -19.38 -5.56 -1.02
CA GLY A 377 -20.61 -6.30 -0.78
C GLY A 377 -21.69 -5.42 -0.15
N TYR A 378 -21.34 -4.64 0.88
CA TYR A 378 -22.28 -3.69 1.48
C TYR A 378 -22.79 -2.66 0.46
N GLY A 379 -21.88 -2.05 -0.32
CA GLY A 379 -22.26 -1.15 -1.40
C GLY A 379 -23.17 -1.80 -2.44
N ALA A 380 -22.89 -3.06 -2.80
CA ALA A 380 -23.68 -3.83 -3.76
C ALA A 380 -25.10 -4.12 -3.25
N VAL A 381 -25.28 -4.42 -1.97
CA VAL A 381 -26.59 -4.69 -1.34
C VAL A 381 -27.41 -3.42 -1.15
N CYS A 382 -26.76 -2.27 -0.95
CA CYS A 382 -27.40 -0.99 -0.72
C CYS A 382 -28.03 -0.35 -1.98
N PHE A 383 -27.67 -0.79 -3.18
CA PHE A 383 -28.19 -0.20 -4.41
C PHE A 383 -29.72 -0.36 -4.52
N GLY A 384 -30.42 0.78 -4.70
CA GLY A 384 -31.87 0.83 -4.85
C GLY A 384 -32.65 0.59 -3.55
N ARG A 385 -32.03 0.87 -2.39
CA ARG A 385 -32.68 0.83 -1.07
C ARG A 385 -32.69 2.23 -0.45
N HIS A 386 -33.87 2.71 -0.07
CA HIS A 386 -34.08 4.03 0.57
C HIS A 386 -33.28 4.19 1.86
N GLU A 387 -33.08 3.09 2.58
CA GLU A 387 -32.28 3.02 3.80
C GLU A 387 -30.86 3.60 3.65
N PHE A 388 -30.26 3.38 2.49
CA PHE A 388 -28.92 3.89 2.20
C PHE A 388 -28.99 5.21 1.43
N GLU A 389 -29.87 5.31 0.44
CA GLU A 389 -29.98 6.51 -0.40
C GLU A 389 -30.39 7.76 0.40
N ASP A 390 -31.26 7.62 1.42
CA ASP A 390 -31.75 8.77 2.19
C ASP A 390 -30.94 8.99 3.48
N GLN A 391 -30.52 7.91 4.16
CA GLN A 391 -29.96 8.02 5.51
C GLN A 391 -28.42 8.02 5.56
N ALA A 392 -27.74 7.44 4.56
CA ALA A 392 -26.28 7.37 4.58
C ALA A 392 -25.66 8.78 4.58
N GLY A 393 -24.84 9.07 5.58
CA GLY A 393 -24.18 10.36 5.74
C GLY A 393 -25.09 11.51 6.18
N ARG A 394 -26.31 11.25 6.67
CA ARG A 394 -27.20 12.30 7.22
C ARG A 394 -26.51 13.13 8.31
N TRP A 395 -25.70 12.48 9.14
CA TRP A 395 -24.99 13.10 10.27
C TRP A 395 -23.53 13.44 9.93
N TRP A 396 -23.21 13.68 8.66
CA TRP A 396 -21.82 13.83 8.22
C TRP A 396 -20.97 14.87 8.97
N PRO A 397 -21.49 16.04 9.43
CA PRO A 397 -20.63 16.99 10.15
C PRO A 397 -20.14 16.39 11.47
N PHE A 398 -21.04 15.73 12.21
CA PHE A 398 -20.71 15.04 13.46
C PHE A 398 -19.78 13.85 13.22
N LEU A 399 -20.01 13.08 12.14
CA LEU A 399 -19.15 11.96 11.78
C LEU A 399 -17.73 12.42 11.40
N LEU A 400 -17.57 13.55 10.69
CA LEU A 400 -16.24 14.11 10.41
C LEU A 400 -15.52 14.52 11.68
N VAL A 401 -16.21 15.21 12.60
CA VAL A 401 -15.61 15.62 13.88
C VAL A 401 -15.24 14.39 14.72
N ALA A 402 -16.10 13.36 14.77
CA ALA A 402 -15.85 12.13 15.49
C ALA A 402 -14.71 11.29 14.89
N ALA A 403 -14.48 11.38 13.57
CA ALA A 403 -13.40 10.66 12.90
C ALA A 403 -12.00 11.16 13.31
N VAL A 404 -11.86 12.43 13.66
CA VAL A 404 -10.57 13.04 14.03
C VAL A 404 -9.95 12.36 15.27
N PRO A 405 -10.58 12.37 16.46
CA PRO A 405 -10.00 11.73 17.64
C PRO A 405 -9.82 10.23 17.46
N LEU A 406 -10.72 9.57 16.71
CA LEU A 406 -10.62 8.15 16.41
C LEU A 406 -9.41 7.83 15.52
N GLY A 407 -9.15 8.65 14.50
CA GLY A 407 -7.98 8.54 13.64
C GLY A 407 -6.68 8.84 14.40
N VAL A 408 -6.66 9.90 15.21
CA VAL A 408 -5.53 10.25 16.09
C VAL A 408 -5.17 9.09 17.01
N TYR A 409 -6.15 8.58 17.75
CA TYR A 409 -5.93 7.47 18.67
C TYR A 409 -5.53 6.18 17.93
N GLY A 410 -6.20 5.85 16.83
CA GLY A 410 -5.89 4.64 16.05
C GLY A 410 -4.50 4.67 15.40
N ILE A 411 -4.07 5.81 14.87
CA ILE A 411 -2.72 5.98 14.30
C ILE A 411 -1.66 5.96 15.40
N HIS A 412 -1.95 6.55 16.56
CA HIS A 412 -1.05 6.48 17.71
C HIS A 412 -0.84 5.03 18.19
N LEU A 413 -1.91 4.23 18.26
CA LEU A 413 -1.81 2.80 18.57
C LEU A 413 -1.00 2.02 17.53
N PHE A 414 -1.09 2.40 16.25
CA PHE A 414 -0.30 1.80 15.18
C PHE A 414 1.20 2.08 15.35
N GLN A 415 1.56 3.32 15.68
CA GLN A 415 2.96 3.73 15.90
C GLN A 415 3.61 3.02 17.09
N GLN A 416 2.83 2.52 18.05
CA GLN A 416 3.35 1.75 19.19
C GLN A 416 3.63 0.28 18.88
N VAL A 417 3.45 -0.17 17.62
CA VAL A 417 3.60 -1.57 17.17
C VAL A 417 2.70 -2.52 17.99
N PRO A 418 1.42 -2.67 17.64
CA PRO A 418 0.44 -3.30 18.52
C PRO A 418 0.67 -4.80 18.72
N VAL A 419 0.78 -5.24 19.99
CA VAL A 419 0.92 -6.65 20.39
C VAL A 419 -0.30 -7.12 21.18
N GLY A 420 -0.73 -8.37 20.97
CA GLY A 420 -1.79 -8.99 21.77
C GLY A 420 -3.12 -8.23 21.73
N GLU A 421 -3.62 -7.80 22.89
CA GLU A 421 -4.89 -7.07 23.02
C GLU A 421 -4.88 -5.71 22.31
N GLN A 422 -3.74 -5.01 22.27
CA GLN A 422 -3.62 -3.73 21.58
C GLN A 422 -3.90 -3.87 20.08
N ARG A 423 -3.59 -5.04 19.50
CA ARG A 423 -3.87 -5.33 18.08
C ARG A 423 -5.36 -5.43 17.80
N VAL A 424 -6.14 -5.98 18.72
CA VAL A 424 -7.60 -6.06 18.59
C VAL A 424 -8.19 -4.65 18.66
N VAL A 425 -7.76 -3.84 19.64
CA VAL A 425 -8.21 -2.45 19.79
C VAL A 425 -7.86 -1.61 18.57
N TYR A 426 -6.61 -1.69 18.11
CA TYR A 426 -6.14 -1.06 16.88
C TYR A 426 -7.01 -1.43 15.67
N SER A 427 -7.28 -2.73 15.47
CA SER A 427 -8.05 -3.23 14.34
C SER A 427 -9.50 -2.71 14.35
N LEU A 428 -10.10 -2.64 15.54
CA LEU A 428 -11.43 -2.05 15.74
C LEU A 428 -11.42 -0.55 15.46
N CYS A 429 -10.42 0.19 15.94
CA CYS A 429 -10.27 1.62 15.69
C CYS A 429 -10.10 1.93 14.21
N ALA A 430 -9.22 1.20 13.50
CA ALA A 430 -9.00 1.38 12.06
C ALA A 430 -10.26 1.06 11.24
N ALA A 431 -10.94 -0.04 11.54
CA ALA A 431 -12.20 -0.41 10.90
C ALA A 431 -13.30 0.64 11.14
N LEU A 432 -13.47 1.09 12.39
CA LEU A 432 -14.45 2.11 12.75
C LEU A 432 -14.14 3.44 12.05
N PHE A 433 -12.86 3.84 12.03
CA PHE A 433 -12.40 5.06 11.35
C PHE A 433 -12.77 5.03 9.87
N ALA A 434 -12.46 3.92 9.18
CA ALA A 434 -12.79 3.77 7.77
C ALA A 434 -14.29 3.93 7.51
N TRP A 435 -15.15 3.26 8.30
CA TRP A 435 -16.60 3.35 8.14
C TRP A 435 -17.16 4.74 8.45
N VAL A 436 -16.72 5.37 9.53
CA VAL A 436 -17.15 6.72 9.91
C VAL A 436 -16.76 7.73 8.83
N MET A 437 -15.51 7.67 8.35
CA MET A 437 -15.02 8.54 7.26
C MET A 437 -15.79 8.35 5.96
N ILE A 438 -16.09 7.10 5.58
CA ILE A 438 -16.89 6.81 4.39
C ILE A 438 -18.29 7.43 4.49
N LEU A 439 -18.99 7.21 5.60
CA LEU A 439 -20.35 7.75 5.78
C LEU A 439 -20.34 9.27 5.83
N ALA A 440 -19.34 9.86 6.50
CA ALA A 440 -19.11 11.30 6.50
C ALA A 440 -18.92 11.84 5.08
N PHE A 441 -18.04 11.25 4.28
CA PHE A 441 -17.77 11.70 2.92
C PHE A 441 -18.98 11.51 1.98
N ILE A 442 -19.78 10.44 2.16
CA ILE A 442 -21.04 10.28 1.42
C ILE A 442 -21.98 11.45 1.67
N GLY A 443 -22.15 11.85 2.93
CA GLY A 443 -23.02 12.97 3.29
C GLY A 443 -22.48 14.34 2.86
N LEU A 444 -21.18 14.58 3.06
CA LEU A 444 -20.50 15.79 2.60
C LEU A 444 -20.68 15.99 1.09
N PHE A 445 -20.42 14.94 0.30
CA PHE A 445 -20.56 15.03 -1.16
C PHE A 445 -22.01 15.16 -1.61
N ARG A 446 -22.95 14.59 -0.87
CA ARG A 446 -24.38 14.82 -1.10
C ARG A 446 -24.75 16.29 -0.89
N SER A 447 -24.22 16.94 0.15
CA SER A 447 -24.48 18.37 0.38
C SER A 447 -23.85 19.28 -0.68
N LEU A 448 -22.62 18.98 -1.13
CA LEU A 448 -21.86 19.85 -2.03
C LEU A 448 -22.15 19.60 -3.53
N PHE A 449 -22.48 18.36 -3.91
CA PHE A 449 -22.57 17.91 -5.30
C PHE A 449 -23.91 17.26 -5.64
N SER A 450 -25.01 17.71 -5.02
CA SER A 450 -26.36 17.24 -5.31
C SER A 450 -26.86 17.59 -6.72
N ARG A 451 -26.35 18.69 -7.30
CA ARG A 451 -26.76 19.21 -8.63
C ARG A 451 -25.73 18.88 -9.71
N GLU A 452 -26.18 18.86 -10.97
CA GLU A 452 -25.26 18.68 -12.10
C GLU A 452 -24.29 19.86 -12.19
N ASN A 453 -22.99 19.56 -12.18
CA ASN A 453 -21.94 20.51 -12.48
C ASN A 453 -21.03 19.95 -13.58
N LYS A 454 -20.94 20.66 -14.72
CA LYS A 454 -20.17 20.22 -15.89
C LYS A 454 -18.66 20.11 -15.61
N GLY A 455 -18.11 20.97 -14.75
CA GLY A 455 -16.71 20.94 -14.34
C GLY A 455 -16.41 19.72 -13.47
N VAL A 456 -17.22 19.50 -12.43
CA VAL A 456 -17.10 18.31 -11.55
C VAL A 456 -17.26 17.02 -12.36
N ARG A 457 -18.21 17.01 -13.31
CA ARG A 457 -18.38 15.89 -14.24
C ARG A 457 -17.14 15.65 -15.09
N PHE A 458 -16.52 16.72 -15.61
CA PHE A 458 -15.29 16.60 -16.40
C PHE A 458 -14.13 16.06 -15.57
N VAL A 459 -13.95 16.53 -14.34
CA VAL A 459 -12.91 16.04 -13.41
C VAL A 459 -13.19 14.59 -13.01
N SER A 460 -14.44 14.23 -12.73
CA SER A 460 -14.82 12.84 -12.40
C SER A 460 -14.60 11.87 -13.56
N ASP A 461 -14.82 12.33 -14.79
CA ASP A 461 -14.49 11.58 -15.99
C ASP A 461 -12.97 11.45 -16.22
N ALA A 462 -12.18 12.44 -15.78
CA ALA A 462 -10.73 12.46 -15.92
C ALA A 462 -10.00 11.68 -14.81
N SER A 463 -10.60 11.57 -13.62
CA SER A 463 -9.95 11.05 -12.41
C SER A 463 -9.36 9.65 -12.59
N TYR A 464 -9.98 8.81 -13.42
CA TYR A 464 -9.44 7.48 -13.71
C TYR A 464 -8.09 7.56 -14.44
N TRP A 465 -7.99 8.37 -15.50
CA TRP A 465 -6.72 8.60 -16.19
C TRP A 465 -5.68 9.24 -15.29
N MET A 466 -6.08 10.29 -14.55
CA MET A 466 -5.18 11.00 -13.65
C MET A 466 -4.59 10.03 -12.61
N TYR A 467 -5.41 9.15 -12.02
CA TYR A 467 -4.92 8.14 -11.10
C TYR A 467 -4.01 7.09 -11.76
N LEU A 468 -4.27 6.68 -13.00
CA LEU A 468 -3.39 5.70 -13.65
C LEU A 468 -1.99 6.30 -13.89
N ALA A 469 -1.92 7.53 -14.38
CA ALA A 469 -0.69 8.13 -14.91
C ALA A 469 0.10 9.01 -13.92
N HIS A 470 -0.42 9.29 -12.71
CA HIS A 470 0.22 10.26 -11.82
C HIS A 470 1.58 9.84 -11.24
N LEU A 471 1.78 8.54 -10.96
CA LEU A 471 2.89 8.11 -10.10
C LEU A 471 4.28 8.53 -10.61
N PRO A 472 4.65 8.26 -11.89
CA PRO A 472 5.95 8.69 -12.41
C PRO A 472 6.13 10.22 -12.34
N LEU A 473 5.07 10.96 -12.65
CA LEU A 473 5.10 12.42 -12.64
C LEU A 473 5.29 12.97 -11.22
N VAL A 474 4.60 12.41 -10.22
CA VAL A 474 4.73 12.79 -8.82
C VAL A 474 6.15 12.53 -8.34
N MET A 475 6.70 11.34 -8.60
CA MET A 475 8.08 10.96 -8.21
C MET A 475 9.11 11.89 -8.83
N MET A 476 9.00 12.19 -10.14
CA MET A 476 9.89 13.12 -10.82
C MET A 476 9.80 14.54 -10.27
N LEU A 477 8.59 15.07 -10.05
CA LEU A 477 8.40 16.41 -9.50
C LEU A 477 8.92 16.51 -8.07
N GLN A 478 8.69 15.50 -7.22
CA GLN A 478 9.26 15.43 -5.87
C GLN A 478 10.78 15.46 -5.91
N ALA A 479 11.40 14.66 -6.78
CA ALA A 479 12.85 14.68 -6.96
C ALA A 479 13.37 16.08 -7.34
N LEU A 480 12.68 16.77 -8.25
CA LEU A 480 13.06 18.13 -8.70
C LEU A 480 12.94 19.20 -7.61
N ILE A 481 11.87 19.17 -6.80
CA ILE A 481 11.60 20.19 -5.78
C ILE A 481 12.20 19.87 -4.42
N SER A 482 12.70 18.65 -4.21
CA SER A 482 13.23 18.15 -2.93
C SER A 482 14.26 19.11 -2.31
N ARG A 483 15.12 19.70 -3.15
CA ARG A 483 16.23 20.58 -2.77
C ARG A 483 15.84 22.04 -2.60
N TRP A 484 14.62 22.42 -2.94
CA TRP A 484 14.21 23.81 -2.87
C TRP A 484 14.08 24.24 -1.41
N ASN A 485 14.61 25.40 -1.06
CA ASN A 485 14.46 25.95 0.30
C ASN A 485 13.15 26.74 0.42
N LEU A 486 12.02 26.03 0.33
CA LEU A 486 10.66 26.59 0.46
C LEU A 486 9.89 25.83 1.54
N PRO A 487 8.88 26.44 2.16
CA PRO A 487 7.97 25.75 3.08
C PRO A 487 7.38 24.47 2.44
N SER A 488 7.42 23.36 3.17
CA SER A 488 6.90 22.06 2.73
C SER A 488 5.43 22.11 2.28
N SER A 489 4.59 22.91 2.96
CA SER A 489 3.18 23.11 2.57
C SER A 489 3.02 23.77 1.19
N LEU A 490 3.90 24.71 0.84
CA LEU A 490 3.90 25.38 -0.46
C LEU A 490 4.38 24.41 -1.55
N LYS A 491 5.43 23.62 -1.28
CA LYS A 491 5.92 22.60 -2.20
C LYS A 491 4.85 21.53 -2.47
N LEU A 492 4.20 21.01 -1.44
CA LEU A 492 3.13 20.03 -1.57
C LEU A 492 1.95 20.59 -2.39
N THR A 493 1.57 21.84 -2.14
CA THR A 493 0.50 22.50 -2.89
C THR A 493 0.88 22.66 -4.35
N LEU A 494 2.09 23.14 -4.63
CA LEU A 494 2.62 23.29 -5.98
C LEU A 494 2.68 21.94 -6.71
N LEU A 495 3.22 20.92 -6.06
CA LEU A 495 3.29 19.54 -6.56
C LEU A 495 1.89 19.06 -6.97
N CYS A 496 0.92 19.13 -6.06
CA CYS A 496 -0.45 18.70 -6.34
C CYS A 496 -1.07 19.50 -7.49
N VAL A 497 -0.97 20.83 -7.48
CA VAL A 497 -1.56 21.68 -8.53
C VAL A 497 -0.96 21.39 -9.90
N VAL A 498 0.38 21.30 -9.99
CA VAL A 498 1.09 21.02 -11.25
C VAL A 498 0.75 19.62 -11.76
N THR A 499 0.80 18.60 -10.90
CA THR A 499 0.42 17.23 -11.25
C THR A 499 -1.03 17.18 -11.75
N PHE A 500 -1.97 17.80 -11.05
CA PHE A 500 -3.38 17.80 -11.45
C PHE A 500 -3.58 18.53 -12.78
N ALA A 501 -3.01 19.72 -12.95
CA ALA A 501 -3.14 20.51 -14.17
C ALA A 501 -2.57 19.76 -15.37
N PHE A 502 -1.37 19.20 -15.25
CA PHE A 502 -0.73 18.44 -16.31
C PHE A 502 -1.55 17.20 -16.70
N LEU A 503 -1.99 16.41 -15.72
CA LEU A 503 -2.79 15.20 -15.99
C LEU A 503 -4.18 15.52 -16.55
N LEU A 504 -4.77 16.65 -16.18
CA LEU A 504 -6.05 17.10 -16.71
C LEU A 504 -5.92 17.61 -18.16
N LEU A 505 -4.82 18.30 -18.49
CA LEU A 505 -4.50 18.73 -19.85
C LEU A 505 -4.23 17.53 -20.76
N THR A 506 -3.39 16.59 -20.32
CA THR A 506 -3.14 15.35 -21.08
C THR A 506 -4.43 14.56 -21.26
N TYR A 507 -5.31 14.50 -20.25
CA TYR A 507 -6.63 13.91 -20.43
C TYR A 507 -7.42 14.60 -21.54
N ARG A 508 -7.50 15.93 -21.51
CA ARG A 508 -8.31 16.72 -22.44
C ARG A 508 -7.86 16.54 -23.90
N TYR A 509 -6.56 16.61 -24.15
CA TYR A 509 -6.01 16.69 -25.50
C TYR A 509 -5.53 15.34 -26.04
N LEU A 510 -5.00 14.46 -25.20
CA LEU A 510 -4.34 13.22 -25.63
C LEU A 510 -5.17 11.95 -25.38
N VAL A 511 -6.11 11.99 -24.41
CA VAL A 511 -6.83 10.79 -23.99
C VAL A 511 -8.31 10.83 -24.36
N ARG A 512 -9.02 11.91 -24.04
CA ARG A 512 -10.49 11.96 -24.03
C ARG A 512 -11.16 11.49 -25.32
N TYR A 513 -10.57 11.81 -26.47
CA TYR A 513 -11.13 11.50 -27.80
C TYR A 513 -10.35 10.44 -28.56
N THR A 514 -9.42 9.73 -27.90
CA THR A 514 -8.62 8.66 -28.50
C THR A 514 -9.14 7.28 -28.10
N LEU A 515 -8.56 6.21 -28.67
CA LEU A 515 -8.88 4.84 -28.29
C LEU A 515 -8.71 4.60 -26.79
N ILE A 516 -7.69 5.21 -26.18
CA ILE A 516 -7.45 5.15 -24.73
C ILE A 516 -8.64 5.75 -23.97
N GLY A 517 -9.13 6.93 -24.36
CA GLY A 517 -10.32 7.52 -23.75
C GLY A 517 -11.58 6.68 -23.92
N VAL A 518 -11.75 6.05 -25.09
CA VAL A 518 -12.86 5.13 -25.36
C VAL A 518 -12.79 3.90 -24.45
N MET A 519 -11.59 3.35 -24.21
CA MET A 519 -11.39 2.20 -23.34
C MET A 519 -11.66 2.56 -21.86
N LEU A 520 -11.14 3.70 -21.39
CA LEU A 520 -11.26 4.13 -20.00
C LEU A 520 -12.68 4.59 -19.64
N ASN A 521 -13.29 5.44 -20.48
CA ASN A 521 -14.53 6.15 -20.16
C ASN A 521 -15.72 5.78 -21.06
N GLY A 522 -15.49 5.05 -22.15
CA GLY A 522 -16.46 4.86 -23.22
C GLY A 522 -16.38 5.95 -24.29
N ARG A 523 -17.01 5.71 -25.44
CA ARG A 523 -17.01 6.66 -26.56
C ARG A 523 -17.59 8.01 -26.15
N LYS A 524 -16.82 9.07 -26.36
CA LYS A 524 -17.26 10.46 -26.26
C LYS A 524 -17.09 11.10 -27.64
N LEU A 525 -18.14 11.73 -28.15
CA LEU A 525 -18.08 12.44 -29.42
C LEU A 525 -17.36 13.76 -29.24
N HIS A 526 -16.50 14.10 -30.21
CA HIS A 526 -15.91 15.43 -30.29
C HIS A 526 -17.04 16.45 -30.54
N PRO A 527 -16.99 17.66 -29.96
CA PRO A 527 -18.04 18.67 -30.14
C PRO A 527 -18.35 18.98 -31.60
N SER A 528 -17.35 18.95 -32.49
CA SER A 528 -17.52 19.14 -33.94
C SER A 528 -18.25 18.00 -34.67
N LYS A 529 -18.51 16.88 -34.00
CA LYS A 529 -19.23 15.71 -34.52
C LYS A 529 -20.59 15.50 -33.85
N LEU A 530 -21.04 16.45 -33.03
CA LEU A 530 -22.40 16.42 -32.47
C LEU A 530 -23.39 16.89 -33.54
N PRO A 531 -24.54 16.21 -33.72
CA PRO A 531 -25.60 16.74 -34.57
C PRO A 531 -26.07 18.10 -34.05
N PRO A 532 -26.45 19.05 -34.93
CA PRO A 532 -26.93 20.35 -34.51
C PRO A 532 -28.12 20.19 -33.54
N PRO A 533 -28.24 21.06 -32.52
CA PRO A 533 -29.35 20.99 -31.58
C PRO A 533 -30.67 21.07 -32.35
N VAL A 534 -31.57 20.11 -32.08
CA VAL A 534 -32.92 20.13 -32.63
C VAL A 534 -33.57 21.43 -32.14
N PRO A 535 -34.06 22.31 -33.04
CA PRO A 535 -34.72 23.53 -32.62
C PRO A 535 -35.90 23.18 -31.70
N PRO A 536 -36.18 23.99 -30.66
CA PRO A 536 -37.33 23.76 -29.80
C PRO A 536 -38.58 23.67 -30.68
N ALA A 537 -39.45 22.70 -30.41
CA ALA A 537 -40.70 22.56 -31.13
C ALA A 537 -41.45 23.89 -31.06
N SER A 538 -41.80 24.43 -32.23
CA SER A 538 -42.61 25.63 -32.36
C SER A 538 -43.86 25.45 -31.48
N PRO A 539 -44.21 26.39 -30.60
CA PRO A 539 -45.48 26.33 -29.92
C PRO A 539 -46.58 26.62 -30.93
N GLY A 540 -47.09 25.57 -31.57
CA GLY A 540 -48.19 25.63 -32.55
C GLY A 540 -47.92 24.81 -33.81
N ALA A 541 -48.20 23.50 -33.74
CA ALA A 541 -48.64 22.66 -34.85
C ALA A 541 -49.38 21.45 -34.27
#